data_AF-A0A8X6X7X7-F1
#
_entry.id   AF-A0A8X6X7X7-F1
#
_cell.length_a   1.000
_cell.length_b   1.000
_cell.length_c   1.000
_cell.angle_alpha   90.00
_cell.angle_beta   90.00
_cell.angle_gamma   90.00
#
_symmetry.space_group_name_H-M   'P 1'
#
loop_
_entity.id
_entity.type
_entity.pdbx_description
1 polymer ?
#
loop_
_entity_poly.entity_id
_entity_poly.type
_entity_poly.pdbx_seq_one_letter_code
_entity_poly.pdbx_strand_id
1 'polypeptide(L)' 'MAEVTAVKIPPYNFSDPQLWFSTCERTFALGVPKAITATCTKFNYVVSNLPPETAAIVRDLIITPDEMDPYGTIKTQ' A
#
# COMPACT_ATOMS: atom_id res chain seq x y z
N MET A 1 20.99 -2.64 -16.54
CA MET A 1 19.90 -2.06 -15.73
C MET A 1 19.67 -3.03 -14.59
N ALA A 2 19.71 -2.58 -13.33
CA ALA A 2 19.35 -3.46 -12.22
C ALA A 2 17.85 -3.77 -12.33
N GLU A 3 17.47 -5.05 -12.38
CA GLU A 3 16.07 -5.43 -12.27
C GLU A 3 15.57 -4.98 -10.90
N VAL A 4 14.64 -4.02 -10.88
CA VAL A 4 13.92 -3.65 -9.67
C VAL A 4 12.87 -4.74 -9.47
N THR A 5 13.13 -5.69 -8.57
CA THR A 5 12.12 -6.69 -8.22
C THR A 5 11.01 -5.99 -7.43
N ALA A 6 9.82 -5.90 -8.03
CA ALA A 6 8.66 -5.34 -7.36
C ALA A 6 8.34 -6.15 -6.08
N VAL A 7 7.97 -5.44 -5.02
CA VAL A 7 7.57 -6.06 -3.76
C VAL A 7 6.24 -6.77 -3.96
N LYS A 8 6.15 -8.04 -3.54
CA LYS A 8 4.91 -8.83 -3.64
C LYS A 8 4.02 -8.57 -2.43
N ILE A 9 2.98 -7.78 -2.63
CA ILE A 9 1.97 -7.48 -1.60
C ILE A 9 1.11 -8.72 -1.35
N PRO A 10 0.81 -9.07 -0.09
CA PRO A 10 -0.10 -10.18 0.23
C PRO A 10 -1.55 -9.85 -0.19
N PRO A 11 -2.40 -10.86 -0.43
CA PRO A 11 -3.83 -10.64 -0.64
C PRO A 11 -4.45 -9.82 0.51
N TYR A 12 -5.41 -8.96 0.16
CA TYR A 12 -6.10 -8.13 1.15
C TYR A 12 -6.84 -8.99 2.19
N ASN A 13 -6.68 -8.62 3.47
CA ASN A 13 -7.37 -9.30 4.57
C ASN A 13 -8.58 -8.49 5.03
N PHE A 14 -9.76 -8.89 4.56
CA PHE A 14 -11.03 -8.26 4.94
C PHE A 14 -11.35 -8.37 6.43
N SER A 15 -10.87 -9.43 7.10
CA SER A 15 -11.15 -9.65 8.52
C SER A 15 -10.28 -8.81 9.44
N ASP A 16 -9.10 -8.41 8.99
CA ASP A 16 -8.16 -7.58 9.75
C ASP A 16 -7.29 -6.71 8.81
N PRO A 17 -7.82 -5.55 8.37
CA PRO A 17 -7.08 -4.61 7.53
C PRO A 17 -5.81 -4.07 8.22
N GLN A 18 -5.83 -3.89 9.53
CA GLN A 18 -4.68 -3.38 10.29
C GLN A 18 -3.50 -4.35 10.24
N LEU A 19 -3.76 -5.65 10.39
CA LEU A 19 -2.76 -6.70 10.22
C LEU A 19 -2.24 -6.74 8.78
N TRP A 20 -3.11 -6.56 7.78
CA TRP A 20 -2.69 -6.52 6.38
C TRP A 20 -1.75 -5.36 6.09
N PHE A 21 -2.08 -4.14 6.53
CA PHE A 21 -1.19 -2.99 6.40
C PHE A 21 0.14 -3.20 7.13
N SER A 22 0.11 -3.78 8.34
CA SER A 22 1.32 -4.12 9.09
C SER A 22 2.20 -5.13 8.36
N THR A 23 1.60 -6.05 7.62
CA THR A 23 2.33 -7.02 6.79
C THR A 23 2.95 -6.33 5.58
N CYS A 24 2.20 -5.44 4.91
CA CYS A 24 2.72 -4.64 3.79
C CYS A 24 3.96 -3.83 4.19
N GLU A 25 3.96 -3.20 5.37
CA GLU A 25 5.13 -2.47 5.90
C GLU A 25 6.38 -3.34 5.98
N ARG A 26 6.23 -4.59 6.47
CA ARG A 26 7.32 -5.55 6.53
C ARG A 26 7.81 -5.91 5.14
N THR A 27 6.90 -6.09 4.17
CA THR A 27 7.29 -6.38 2.78
C THR A 27 8.02 -5.21 2.13
N PHE A 28 7.57 -3.97 2.39
CA PHE A 28 8.24 -2.75 1.92
C PHE A 28 9.65 -2.60 2.51
N ALA A 29 9.83 -2.95 3.78
CA ALA A 29 11.16 -2.96 4.42
C ALA A 29 12.12 -3.98 3.79
N LEU A 30 11.60 -5.05 3.20
CA LEU A 30 12.37 -6.09 2.52
C LEU A 30 12.59 -5.82 1.02
N GLY A 31 12.21 -4.64 0.51
CA GLY A 31 12.44 -4.26 -0.88
C GLY A 31 13.91 -4.35 -1.30
N VAL A 32 14.17 -4.87 -2.49
CA VAL A 32 15.52 -5.04 -3.06
C VAL A 32 15.64 -4.20 -4.35
N PRO A 33 16.73 -3.44 -4.54
CA PRO A 33 17.95 -3.35 -3.72
C PRO A 33 17.84 -2.45 -2.48
N LYS A 34 16.72 -1.75 -2.28
CA LYS A 34 16.47 -0.89 -1.12
C LYS A 34 15.01 -0.96 -0.67
N ALA A 35 14.78 -0.71 0.61
CA ALA A 35 13.44 -0.62 1.18
C ALA A 35 12.61 0.46 0.49
N ILE A 36 11.30 0.21 0.39
CA ILE A 36 10.33 1.18 -0.11
C ILE A 36 9.92 2.08 1.05
N THR A 37 10.39 3.33 1.04
CA THR A 37 10.14 4.31 2.11
C THR A 37 9.20 5.43 1.71
N ALA A 38 9.11 5.75 0.41
CA ALA A 38 8.27 6.82 -0.09
C ALA A 38 6.78 6.48 0.10
N THR A 39 6.06 7.34 0.82
CA THR A 39 4.63 7.19 1.12
C THR A 39 3.79 7.01 -0.15
N CYS A 40 4.01 7.83 -1.19
CA CYS A 40 3.33 7.71 -2.48
C CYS A 40 3.55 6.33 -3.14
N THR A 41 4.74 5.76 -3.01
CA THR A 41 5.04 4.44 -3.58
C THR A 41 4.31 3.35 -2.79
N LYS A 42 4.35 3.40 -1.46
CA LYS A 42 3.61 2.46 -0.60
C LYS A 42 2.10 2.51 -0.87
N PHE A 43 1.55 3.72 -1.04
CA PHE A 43 0.16 3.95 -1.39
C PHE A 43 -0.22 3.27 -2.70
N ASN A 44 0.57 3.48 -3.76
CA ASN A 44 0.31 2.86 -5.07
C ASN A 44 0.31 1.33 -5.01
N TYR A 45 1.22 0.73 -4.24
CA TYR A 45 1.24 -0.72 -4.02
C TYR A 45 -0.02 -1.20 -3.31
N VAL A 46 -0.46 -0.51 -2.25
CA VAL A 46 -1.68 -0.86 -1.52
C VAL A 46 -2.90 -0.78 -2.42
N VAL A 47 -3.12 0.37 -3.07
CA VAL A 47 -4.31 0.61 -3.91
C VAL A 47 -4.39 -0.41 -5.05
N SER A 48 -3.26 -0.74 -5.67
CA SER A 48 -3.20 -1.73 -6.75
C SER A 48 -3.52 -3.17 -6.28
N ASN A 49 -3.50 -3.43 -4.98
CA ASN A 49 -3.80 -4.73 -4.37
C ASN A 49 -5.11 -4.73 -3.57
N LEU A 50 -5.87 -3.63 -3.58
CA LEU A 50 -7.20 -3.60 -3.01
C LEU A 50 -8.20 -4.28 -3.96
N PRO A 51 -9.08 -5.15 -3.45
CA PRO A 51 -10.25 -5.63 -4.17
C PRO A 51 -11.16 -4.46 -4.59
N PRO A 52 -11.89 -4.55 -5.71
CA PRO A 52 -12.76 -3.47 -6.20
C PRO A 52 -13.75 -2.94 -5.15
N GLU A 53 -14.32 -3.83 -4.34
CA GLU A 53 -15.24 -3.50 -3.26
C GLU A 53 -14.58 -2.66 -2.17
N THR A 54 -13.33 -2.97 -1.80
CA THR A 54 -12.57 -2.20 -0.81
C THR A 54 -12.10 -0.87 -1.40
N ALA A 55 -11.62 -0.88 -2.65
CA ALA A 55 -11.22 0.34 -3.35
C ALA A 55 -12.39 1.33 -3.50
N ALA A 56 -13.62 0.83 -3.66
CA ALA A 56 -14.82 1.66 -3.69
C ALA A 56 -15.11 2.36 -2.36
N ILE A 57 -14.77 1.75 -1.21
CA ILE A 57 -14.97 2.33 0.12
C ILE A 57 -14.04 3.54 0.34
N VAL A 58 -12.79 3.44 -0.12
CA VAL A 58 -11.75 4.50 0.03
C VAL A 58 -11.53 5.29 -1.26
N ARG A 59 -12.55 5.35 -2.13
CA ARG A 59 -12.47 5.93 -3.47
C ARG A 59 -11.98 7.37 -3.47
N ASP A 60 -12.46 8.18 -2.54
CA ASP A 60 -12.08 9.57 -2.36
C ASP A 60 -10.58 9.70 -2.08
N LEU A 61 -10.02 8.85 -1.22
CA LEU A 61 -8.58 8.81 -0.96
C LEU A 61 -7.75 8.35 -2.17
N ILE A 62 -8.33 7.54 -3.06
CA ILE A 62 -7.68 7.10 -4.30
C ILE A 62 -7.69 8.19 -5.37
N ILE A 63 -8.83 8.87 -5.54
CA ILE A 63 -9.01 9.91 -6.57
C ILE A 63 -8.30 11.21 -6.18
N THR A 64 -8.36 11.55 -4.90
CA THR A 64 -7.77 12.76 -4.32
C THR A 64 -6.91 12.35 -3.13
N PRO A 65 -5.74 11.73 -3.38
CA PRO A 65 -4.83 11.34 -2.31
C PRO A 65 -4.31 12.55 -1.55
N ASP A 66 -4.03 12.36 -0.26
CA ASP A 66 -3.32 13.36 0.53
C ASP A 66 -1.95 13.66 -0.13
N GLU A 67 -1.59 14.94 -0.23
CA GLU A 67 -0.37 15.36 -0.93
C GLU A 67 0.92 15.03 -0.16
N MET A 68 0.84 14.95 1.17
CA MET A 68 2.02 14.78 2.03
C MET A 68 2.20 13.33 2.48
N ASP A 69 1.12 12.65 2.88
CA ASP A 69 1.13 11.29 3.39
C ASP A 69 -0.12 10.48 2.99
N PRO A 70 -0.26 10.12 1.70
CA PRO A 70 -1.39 9.34 1.22
C PRO A 70 -1.45 7.94 1.83
N TYR A 71 -0.29 7.33 2.10
CA TYR A 71 -0.23 6.00 2.72
C TYR A 71 -0.58 6.04 4.21
N GLY A 72 -0.16 7.06 4.95
CA GLY A 72 -0.62 7.25 6.33
C GLY A 72 -2.13 7.47 6.41
N THR A 73 -2.67 8.28 5.50
CA THR A 73 -4.11 8.62 5.46
C THR A 73 -4.99 7.41 5.18
N ILE A 74 -4.63 6.55 4.21
CA ILE A 74 -5.44 5.36 3.91
C ILE A 74 -5.38 4.29 5.01
N LYS A 75 -4.33 4.28 5.84
CA LYS A 75 -4.19 3.33 6.96
C LYS A 75 -5.12 3.62 8.13
N THR A 76 -5.75 4.80 8.18
CA THR A 76 -6.67 5.17 9.26
C THR A 76 -8.13 4.86 8.93
N GLN A 77 -8.41 4.27 7.76
CA GLN A 77 -9.74 3.86 7.35
C GLN A 77 -10.09 2.46 7.87
#